data_AF-A0A971UWI2-F1
#
_entry.id   AF-A0A971UWI2-F1
#
_cell.length_a   1.000
_cell.length_b   1.000
_cell.length_c   1.000
_cell.angle_alpha   90.00
_cell.angle_beta   90.00
_cell.angle_gamma   90.00
#
_symmetry.space_group_name_H-M   'P 1'
#
loop_
_entity.id
_entity.type
_entity.pdbx_description
1 polymer ?
#
loop_
_entity_poly.entity_id
_entity_poly.type
_entity_poly.pdbx_seq_one_letter_code
_entity_poly.pdbx_strand_id
1 'polypeptide(L)'
;MLNINEELSRYQSIDIQSVEEKIGIIPDDIKNAIDLYNKALDDLKSGNEDIAIIALKKAISIYPAFYEAMNLMGLCYLSMGDEGNARRMFNKVIKMDDNSLRASDYLNKMDGKVTDDDSGNNTRAKKYNRVAAETISWIKSGLSPEKNSPYYMKYIVGFLLGVLLLSIVWIIVPSSSPIRIDFSGIFKRSENVSPQIAKLEKEKNELADRLKDANEALRKATENEKKLQTQLEQYAYWSAILRSLQKLEQEGKYREVVLQIERDLSGLDKPDDIEAELKALNDECKPKAVSQFYEMGREIYRSNATAQSVEVYQEAANEYRMAISIIEELDLKPSILTSVYYYGGKAIALSQSPSKEEAEKEALRCFKVVTEVEPNSELASYAWGRIHDIENGRPIKH
;
A
#
# COMPACT_ATOMS: atom_id res chain seq x y z
N MET A 1 -6.60 9.31 32.46
CA MET A 1 -6.78 8.50 31.24
C MET A 1 -6.91 9.43 30.05
N LEU A 2 -6.36 9.06 28.89
CA LEU A 2 -6.38 9.86 27.67
C LEU A 2 -7.81 9.99 27.12
N ASN A 3 -8.32 11.21 26.96
CA ASN A 3 -9.60 11.47 26.30
C ASN A 3 -9.38 11.72 24.80
N ILE A 4 -9.59 10.70 23.98
CA ILE A 4 -9.28 10.73 22.54
C ILE A 4 -10.09 11.81 21.81
N ASN A 5 -11.39 11.92 22.11
CA ASN A 5 -12.28 12.90 21.46
C ASN A 5 -11.87 14.34 21.77
N GLU A 6 -11.44 14.61 23.01
CA GLU A 6 -10.94 15.93 23.40
C GLU A 6 -9.62 16.24 22.67
N GLU A 7 -8.69 15.29 22.61
CA GLU A 7 -7.41 15.50 21.93
C GLU A 7 -7.57 15.66 20.40
N LEU A 8 -8.46 14.90 19.76
CA LEU A 8 -8.80 15.07 18.34
C LEU A 8 -9.37 16.46 18.05
N SER A 9 -10.19 17.03 18.95
CA SER A 9 -10.76 18.36 18.79
C SER A 9 -9.72 19.50 18.79
N ARG A 10 -8.49 19.23 19.27
CA ARG A 10 -7.39 20.21 19.32
C ARG A 10 -6.62 20.32 18.00
N TYR A 11 -6.83 19.39 17.07
CA TYR A 11 -6.20 19.44 15.75
C TYR A 11 -6.97 20.39 14.83
N GLN A 12 -6.23 21.25 14.14
CA GLN A 12 -6.78 22.24 13.22
C GLN A 12 -6.16 22.08 11.84
N SER A 13 -6.92 22.49 10.82
CA SER A 13 -6.42 22.55 9.45
C SER A 13 -5.30 23.58 9.35
N ILE A 14 -4.33 23.28 8.50
CA ILE A 14 -3.19 24.13 8.22
C ILE A 14 -3.50 24.94 6.97
N ASP A 15 -3.55 26.26 7.11
CA ASP A 15 -3.72 27.17 5.98
C ASP A 15 -2.37 27.38 5.26
N ILE A 16 -2.29 26.88 4.03
CA ILE A 16 -1.10 26.97 3.18
C ILE A 16 -0.73 28.43 2.90
N GLN A 17 -1.69 29.34 2.72
CA GLN A 17 -1.40 30.74 2.43
C GLN A 17 -0.75 31.42 3.62
N SER A 18 -1.28 31.20 4.83
CA SER A 18 -0.67 31.71 6.06
C SER A 18 0.72 31.14 6.31
N VAL A 19 0.97 29.87 5.94
CA VAL A 19 2.31 29.27 6.02
C VAL A 19 3.26 29.95 5.03
N GLU A 20 2.83 30.12 3.77
CA GLU A 20 3.65 30.77 2.73
C GLU A 20 3.93 32.25 3.02
N GLU A 21 3.00 33.00 3.60
CA GLU A 21 3.25 34.39 4.02
C GLU A 21 4.34 34.49 5.06
N LYS A 22 4.44 33.48 5.94
CA LYS A 22 5.34 33.54 7.09
C LYS A 22 6.71 32.88 6.81
N ILE A 23 6.83 31.79 6.02
CA ILE A 23 8.13 31.18 5.62
C ILE A 23 8.54 31.38 4.17
N GLY A 24 7.69 31.96 3.35
CA GLY A 24 7.90 31.98 1.91
C GLY A 24 7.47 30.67 1.24
N ILE A 25 7.91 30.49 0.01
CA ILE A 25 7.45 29.40 -0.87
C ILE A 25 7.79 28.04 -0.25
N ILE A 26 6.76 27.24 0.02
CA ILE A 26 6.93 25.86 0.46
C ILE A 26 6.96 24.91 -0.76
N PRO A 27 7.77 23.83 -0.73
CA PRO A 27 7.79 22.82 -1.77
C PRO A 27 6.41 22.20 -2.02
N ASP A 28 6.10 21.87 -3.28
CA ASP A 28 4.80 21.30 -3.68
C ASP A 28 4.49 19.98 -2.95
N ASP A 29 5.50 19.18 -2.63
CA ASP A 29 5.33 17.95 -1.84
C ASP A 29 4.80 18.24 -0.42
N ILE A 30 5.26 19.32 0.21
CA ILE A 30 4.79 19.73 1.54
C ILE A 30 3.36 20.26 1.44
N LYS A 31 3.02 21.01 0.39
CA LYS A 31 1.62 21.44 0.12
C LYS A 31 0.70 20.24 -0.02
N ASN A 32 1.08 19.28 -0.86
CA ASN A 32 0.31 18.05 -1.08
C ASN A 32 0.13 17.25 0.21
N ALA A 33 1.16 17.17 1.06
CA ALA A 33 1.06 16.52 2.36
C ALA A 33 0.11 17.27 3.31
N ILE A 34 0.17 18.61 3.34
CA ILE A 34 -0.74 19.46 4.13
C ILE A 34 -2.19 19.30 3.67
N ASP A 35 -2.45 19.29 2.36
CA ASP A 35 -3.80 19.10 1.82
C ASP A 35 -4.39 17.73 2.21
N LEU A 36 -3.58 16.67 2.17
CA LEU A 36 -4.00 15.34 2.60
C LEU A 36 -4.25 15.27 4.11
N TYR A 37 -3.46 15.97 4.91
CA TYR A 37 -3.69 16.10 6.35
C TYR A 37 -4.98 16.88 6.65
N ASN A 38 -5.23 17.99 5.95
CA ASN A 38 -6.47 18.77 6.10
C ASN A 38 -7.70 17.94 5.70
N LYS A 39 -7.60 17.18 4.61
CA LYS A 39 -8.65 16.24 4.19
C LYS A 39 -8.91 15.19 5.27
N ALA A 40 -7.85 14.62 5.86
CA ALA A 40 -8.01 13.65 6.94
C ALA A 40 -8.77 14.23 8.15
N LEU A 41 -8.53 15.50 8.51
CA LEU A 41 -9.27 16.16 9.58
C LEU A 41 -10.77 16.31 9.25
N ASP A 42 -11.11 16.61 8.00
CA ASP A 42 -12.50 16.72 7.58
C ASP A 42 -13.20 15.35 7.52
N ASP A 43 -12.48 14.31 7.09
CA ASP A 43 -12.94 12.93 7.15
C ASP A 43 -13.19 12.47 8.59
N LEU A 44 -12.32 12.84 9.55
CA LEU A 44 -12.52 12.56 10.98
C LEU A 44 -13.75 13.28 11.56
N LYS A 45 -13.98 14.55 11.20
CA LYS A 45 -15.22 15.27 11.61
C LYS A 45 -16.48 14.60 11.05
N SER A 46 -16.36 13.96 9.90
CA SER A 46 -17.45 13.24 9.24
C SER A 46 -17.64 11.81 9.76
N GLY A 47 -16.81 11.35 10.71
CA GLY A 47 -16.85 10.00 11.27
C GLY A 47 -16.21 8.92 10.38
N ASN A 48 -15.48 9.31 9.33
CA ASN A 48 -14.85 8.41 8.37
C ASN A 48 -13.38 8.13 8.74
N GLU A 49 -13.15 7.48 9.89
CA GLU A 49 -11.80 7.27 10.45
C GLU A 49 -10.87 6.45 9.52
N ASP A 50 -11.39 5.43 8.84
CA ASP A 50 -10.60 4.61 7.90
C ASP A 50 -10.06 5.42 6.72
N ILE A 51 -10.89 6.33 6.19
CA ILE A 51 -10.53 7.20 5.07
C ILE A 51 -9.50 8.23 5.53
N ALA A 52 -9.67 8.78 6.73
CA ALA A 52 -8.70 9.69 7.32
C ALA A 52 -7.32 9.04 7.50
N ILE A 53 -7.27 7.79 7.95
CA ILE A 53 -6.02 7.04 8.10
C ILE A 53 -5.32 6.83 6.75
N ILE A 54 -6.07 6.54 5.67
CA ILE A 54 -5.50 6.43 4.32
C ILE A 54 -4.89 7.76 3.88
N ALA A 55 -5.59 8.87 4.10
CA ALA A 55 -5.09 10.20 3.78
C ALA A 55 -3.84 10.56 4.59
N LEU A 56 -3.80 10.24 5.89
CA LEU A 56 -2.63 10.45 6.76
C LEU A 56 -1.44 9.59 6.36
N LYS A 57 -1.65 8.30 6.02
CA LYS A 57 -0.59 7.43 5.49
C LYS A 57 0.06 8.04 4.26
N LYS A 58 -0.76 8.56 3.34
CA LYS A 58 -0.27 9.21 2.12
C LYS A 58 0.47 10.53 2.44
N ALA A 59 -0.05 11.35 3.35
CA ALA A 59 0.60 12.58 3.79
C ALA A 59 1.99 12.31 4.39
N ILE A 60 2.10 11.30 5.26
CA ILE A 60 3.36 10.88 5.90
C ILE A 60 4.32 10.26 4.88
N SER A 61 3.81 9.55 3.87
CA SER A 61 4.65 9.03 2.78
C SER A 61 5.28 10.14 1.94
N ILE A 62 4.56 11.24 1.71
CA ILE A 62 5.03 12.39 0.94
C ILE A 62 5.97 13.26 1.78
N TYR A 63 5.63 13.48 3.06
CA TYR A 63 6.46 14.22 4.00
C TYR A 63 6.74 13.37 5.25
N PRO A 64 7.81 12.56 5.25
CA PRO A 64 8.13 11.65 6.37
C PRO A 64 8.42 12.35 7.71
N ALA A 65 8.72 13.66 7.72
CA ALA A 65 8.90 14.45 8.94
C ALA A 65 7.61 15.14 9.41
N PHE A 66 6.43 14.70 8.94
CA PHE A 66 5.14 15.27 9.33
C PHE A 66 4.65 14.76 10.69
N TYR A 67 5.30 15.21 11.77
CA TYR A 67 5.03 14.73 13.13
C TYR A 67 3.58 14.96 13.59
N GLU A 68 2.96 16.08 13.19
CA GLU A 68 1.56 16.35 13.53
C GLU A 68 0.61 15.32 12.88
N ALA A 69 0.86 14.93 11.62
CA ALA A 69 0.09 13.89 10.94
C ALA A 69 0.31 12.49 11.56
N MET A 70 1.54 12.18 11.98
CA MET A 70 1.84 10.92 12.69
C MET A 70 1.16 10.84 14.06
N ASN A 71 1.14 11.95 14.82
CA ASN A 71 0.45 12.02 16.10
C ASN A 71 -1.07 11.88 15.93
N LEU A 72 -1.64 12.57 14.93
CA LEU A 72 -3.06 12.43 14.59
C LEU A 72 -3.41 10.99 14.20
N MET A 73 -2.59 10.35 13.36
CA MET A 73 -2.76 8.95 12.96
C MET A 73 -2.67 7.99 14.16
N GLY A 74 -1.79 8.27 15.13
CA GLY A 74 -1.74 7.54 16.39
C GLY A 74 -3.03 7.66 17.20
N LEU A 75 -3.64 8.84 17.27
CA LEU A 75 -4.93 9.03 17.93
C LEU A 75 -6.08 8.33 17.20
N CYS A 76 -6.09 8.31 15.85
CA CYS A 76 -7.06 7.54 15.06
C CYS A 76 -6.93 6.03 15.31
N TYR A 77 -5.72 5.52 15.51
CA TYR A 77 -5.57 4.11 15.90
C TYR A 77 -6.15 3.83 17.29
N LEU A 78 -6.03 4.78 18.23
CA LEU A 78 -6.65 4.62 19.54
C LEU A 78 -8.17 4.70 19.50
N SER A 79 -8.78 5.55 18.67
CA SER A 79 -10.24 5.60 18.53
C SER A 79 -10.81 4.27 18.02
N MET A 80 -10.07 3.57 17.16
CA MET A 80 -10.41 2.24 16.66
C MET A 80 -10.02 1.09 17.59
N GLY A 81 -9.38 1.37 18.74
CA GLY A 81 -8.93 0.35 19.71
C GLY A 81 -7.63 -0.37 19.34
N ASP A 82 -6.90 0.09 18.32
CA ASP A 82 -5.60 -0.45 17.91
C ASP A 82 -4.44 0.21 18.67
N GLU A 83 -4.28 -0.19 19.92
CA GLU A 83 -3.23 0.36 20.79
C GLU A 83 -1.81 0.08 20.28
N GLY A 84 -1.61 -1.07 19.62
CA GLY A 84 -0.30 -1.51 19.12
C GLY A 84 0.24 -0.58 18.04
N ASN A 85 -0.58 -0.27 17.03
CA ASN A 85 -0.19 0.65 15.97
C ASN A 85 -0.13 2.10 16.45
N ALA A 86 -0.99 2.52 17.38
CA ALA A 86 -0.90 3.83 18.01
C ALA A 86 0.45 4.05 18.71
N ARG A 87 0.87 3.10 19.57
CA ARG A 87 2.18 3.15 20.24
C ARG A 87 3.33 3.18 19.25
N ARG A 88 3.23 2.43 18.15
CA ARG A 88 4.25 2.43 17.10
C ARG A 88 4.39 3.82 16.46
N MET A 89 3.29 4.51 16.22
CA MET A 89 3.31 5.87 15.66
C MET A 89 3.90 6.88 16.64
N PHE A 90 3.48 6.90 17.90
CA PHE A 90 4.04 7.82 18.90
C PHE A 90 5.53 7.56 19.15
N ASN A 91 5.96 6.29 19.26
CA ASN A 91 7.38 5.96 19.38
C ASN A 91 8.18 6.36 18.13
N LYS A 92 7.58 6.29 16.93
CA LYS A 92 8.22 6.76 15.71
C LYS A 92 8.45 8.27 15.75
N VAL A 93 7.46 9.03 16.21
CA VAL A 93 7.60 10.49 16.39
C VAL A 93 8.70 10.81 17.40
N ILE A 94 8.72 10.16 18.57
CA ILE A 94 9.76 10.39 19.60
C ILE A 94 11.17 10.06 19.08
N LYS A 95 11.31 8.99 18.27
CA LYS A 95 12.60 8.63 17.66
C LYS A 95 13.07 9.62 16.60
N MET A 96 12.15 10.33 15.95
CA MET A 96 12.47 11.27 14.87
C MET A 96 12.62 12.70 15.39
N ASP A 97 11.95 13.02 16.51
CA ASP A 97 12.03 14.29 17.21
C ASP A 97 12.15 14.04 18.72
N ASP A 98 13.39 14.14 19.22
CA ASP A 98 13.74 13.97 20.64
C ASP A 98 13.01 14.99 21.56
N ASN A 99 12.37 16.03 21.01
CA ASN A 99 11.61 17.03 21.76
C ASN A 99 10.08 16.95 21.54
N SER A 100 9.57 15.83 21.02
CA SER A 100 8.12 15.67 20.78
C SER A 100 7.36 15.40 22.08
N LEU A 101 7.02 16.48 22.78
CA LEU A 101 6.28 16.46 24.05
C LEU A 101 4.90 15.78 23.93
N ARG A 102 4.21 15.94 22.80
CA ARG A 102 2.86 15.36 22.57
C ARG A 102 2.88 13.84 22.46
N ALA A 103 3.77 13.29 21.65
CA ALA A 103 3.88 11.85 21.47
C ALA A 103 4.24 11.14 22.79
N SER A 104 5.15 11.75 23.56
CA SER A 104 5.55 11.25 24.88
C SER A 104 4.41 11.34 25.90
N ASP A 105 3.67 12.46 25.91
CA ASP A 105 2.49 12.65 26.75
C ASP A 105 1.37 11.64 26.42
N TYR A 106 1.12 11.36 25.12
CA TYR A 106 0.18 10.32 24.72
C TYR A 106 0.58 8.94 25.23
N LEU A 107 1.86 8.54 25.09
CA LEU A 107 2.35 7.27 25.65
C LEU A 107 2.22 7.21 27.18
N ASN A 108 2.57 8.30 27.90
CA ASN A 108 2.44 8.35 29.35
C ASN A 108 0.98 8.23 29.82
N LYS A 109 0.07 8.93 29.14
CA LYS A 109 -1.38 8.87 29.41
C LYS A 109 -1.98 7.49 29.08
N MET A 110 -1.46 6.79 28.06
CA MET A 110 -1.82 5.41 27.74
C MET A 110 -1.29 4.42 28.79
N ASP A 111 -0.09 4.65 29.32
CA ASP A 111 0.53 3.83 30.37
C ASP A 111 -0.03 4.11 31.77
N GLY A 112 -0.93 5.08 31.92
CA GLY A 112 -1.48 5.49 33.21
C GLY A 112 -0.48 6.20 34.13
N LYS A 113 0.64 6.69 33.59
CA LYS A 113 1.66 7.44 34.35
C LYS A 113 1.24 8.91 34.44
N VAL A 114 0.93 9.38 35.64
CA VAL A 114 0.73 10.82 35.92
C VAL A 114 2.10 11.48 35.96
N THR A 115 2.34 12.44 35.07
CA THR A 115 3.54 13.29 35.12
C THR A 115 3.31 14.40 36.14
N ASP A 116 3.92 14.29 37.32
CA ASP A 116 4.17 15.45 38.16
C ASP A 116 5.22 16.33 37.47
N ASP A 117 4.84 17.56 37.20
CA ASP A 117 5.67 18.61 36.63
C ASP A 117 6.62 19.11 37.72
N ASP A 118 7.92 18.83 37.56
CA ASP A 118 9.09 19.59 38.05
C ASP A 118 10.27 18.64 38.33
N SER A 119 11.26 18.59 37.44
CA SER A 119 12.65 18.79 37.85
C SER A 119 13.58 18.77 36.64
N GLY A 120 14.44 19.78 36.59
CA GLY A 120 15.39 20.00 35.52
C GLY A 120 16.59 19.06 35.48
N ASN A 121 17.50 19.47 34.60
CA ASN A 121 18.82 18.92 34.28
C ASN A 121 18.88 17.78 33.26
N ASN A 122 19.13 18.15 32.00
CA ASN A 122 20.41 17.73 31.42
C ASN A 122 20.94 18.69 30.34
N THR A 123 22.06 19.31 30.67
CA THR A 123 22.78 20.39 29.98
C THR A 123 23.61 19.94 28.76
N ARG A 124 23.19 18.88 28.05
CA ARG A 124 23.86 18.39 26.84
C ARG A 124 23.11 18.66 25.52
N ALA A 125 21.84 19.08 25.59
CA ALA A 125 20.97 19.30 24.43
C ALA A 125 21.16 20.67 23.71
N LYS A 126 22.18 21.45 24.07
CA LYS A 126 22.29 22.85 23.60
C LYS A 126 22.96 23.04 22.23
N LYS A 127 23.48 22.00 21.57
CA LYS A 127 24.26 22.17 20.32
C LYS A 127 23.56 21.71 19.03
N TYR A 128 22.51 20.89 19.12
CA TYR A 128 21.72 20.45 17.96
C TYR A 128 20.36 21.15 17.86
N ASN A 129 20.15 22.16 18.70
CA ASN A 129 18.88 22.89 18.88
C ASN A 129 18.66 24.01 17.85
N ARG A 130 19.26 23.91 16.65
CA ARG A 130 19.30 25.06 15.71
C ARG A 130 18.70 24.83 14.33
N VAL A 131 18.47 23.60 13.88
CA VAL A 131 18.07 23.39 12.47
C VAL A 131 16.64 22.85 12.31
N ALA A 132 16.16 21.99 13.21
CA ALA A 132 14.78 21.46 13.14
C ALA A 132 13.78 22.18 14.06
N ALA A 133 14.26 22.76 15.16
CA ALA A 133 13.45 23.61 16.05
C ALA A 133 13.11 24.97 15.40
N GLU A 134 13.92 25.44 14.45
CA GLU A 134 13.65 26.68 13.67
C GLU A 134 12.45 26.53 12.72
N THR A 135 12.12 25.31 12.26
CA THR A 135 11.05 25.05 11.26
C THR A 135 9.67 24.71 11.83
N ILE A 136 9.49 24.58 13.15
CA ILE A 136 8.15 24.37 13.74
C ILE A 136 7.88 25.29 14.96
N SER A 137 8.91 25.74 15.70
CA SER A 137 8.72 26.77 16.74
C SER A 137 8.21 28.10 16.18
N TRP A 138 8.58 28.44 14.94
CA TRP A 138 8.17 29.67 14.26
C TRP A 138 6.68 29.69 13.86
N ILE A 139 6.05 28.52 13.66
CA ILE A 139 4.63 28.39 13.32
C ILE A 139 3.75 28.68 14.55
N LYS A 140 4.18 28.21 15.73
CA LYS A 140 3.39 28.31 16.98
C LYS A 140 3.43 29.72 17.61
N SER A 141 4.50 30.49 17.40
CA SER A 141 4.58 31.89 17.84
C SER A 141 3.65 32.83 17.06
N GLY A 142 3.15 32.41 15.89
CA GLY A 142 2.25 33.22 15.06
C GLY A 142 0.75 33.07 15.39
N LEU A 143 0.40 32.53 16.55
CA LEU A 143 -0.99 32.24 16.97
C LEU A 143 -1.34 32.73 18.39
N SER A 144 -0.49 33.53 19.03
CA SER A 144 -0.89 34.31 20.21
C SER A 144 -1.36 35.71 19.77
N PRO A 145 -2.48 36.25 20.29
CA PRO A 145 -2.94 37.57 19.92
C PRO A 145 -1.96 38.62 20.43
N GLU A 146 -1.11 39.16 19.56
CA GLU A 146 -0.18 40.22 19.90
C GLU A 146 -0.91 41.57 19.93
N LYS A 147 -0.83 42.21 21.10
CA LYS A 147 -1.50 43.45 21.47
C LYS A 147 -0.90 44.62 20.67
N ASN A 148 -1.77 45.34 19.94
CA ASN A 148 -1.48 46.50 19.09
C ASN A 148 -0.32 47.42 19.58
N SER A 149 0.73 47.54 18.78
CA SER A 149 1.75 48.60 18.85
C SER A 149 1.81 49.36 17.52
N PRO A 150 1.79 50.71 17.49
CA PRO A 150 1.52 51.46 16.26
C PRO A 150 2.78 51.62 15.39
N TYR A 151 2.91 50.78 14.37
CA TYR A 151 4.01 50.80 13.38
C TYR A 151 4.03 52.03 12.46
N TYR A 152 2.97 52.85 12.41
CA TYR A 152 2.89 54.02 11.53
C TYR A 152 3.84 55.16 11.92
N MET A 153 4.31 55.19 13.17
CA MET A 153 5.24 56.23 13.66
C MET A 153 6.61 56.20 12.97
N LYS A 154 7.08 55.04 12.51
CA LYS A 154 8.38 54.90 11.83
C LYS A 154 8.37 55.60 10.46
N TYR A 155 7.25 55.52 9.74
CA TYR A 155 7.07 56.17 8.44
C TYR A 155 6.92 57.68 8.57
N ILE A 156 6.29 58.17 9.64
CA ILE A 156 6.17 59.60 9.94
C ILE A 156 7.55 60.22 10.23
N VAL A 157 8.41 59.53 11.00
CA VAL A 157 9.77 60.00 11.29
C VAL A 157 10.64 60.03 10.03
N GLY A 158 10.53 59.03 9.17
CA GLY A 158 11.25 58.99 7.88
C GLY A 158 10.81 60.10 6.91
N PHE A 159 9.51 60.39 6.85
CA PHE A 159 8.98 61.47 6.01
C PHE A 159 9.44 62.85 6.51
N LEU A 160 9.42 63.09 7.82
CA LEU A 160 9.88 64.35 8.42
C LEU A 160 11.39 64.58 8.21
N LEU A 161 12.21 63.53 8.28
CA LEU A 161 13.65 63.60 7.97
C LEU A 161 13.93 63.93 6.50
N GLY A 162 13.13 63.37 5.58
CA GLY A 162 13.25 63.65 4.14
C GLY A 162 12.91 65.11 3.79
N VAL A 163 11.84 65.66 4.36
CA VAL A 163 11.43 67.06 4.16
C VAL A 163 12.46 68.03 4.74
N LEU A 164 13.08 67.68 5.88
CA LEU A 164 14.11 68.49 6.52
C LEU A 164 15.41 68.53 5.69
N LEU A 165 15.82 67.42 5.10
CA LEU A 165 16.98 67.37 4.18
C LEU A 165 16.75 68.20 2.91
N LEU A 166 15.55 68.14 2.31
CA LEU A 166 15.20 68.92 1.13
C LEU A 166 15.21 70.44 1.40
N SER A 167 14.74 70.83 2.58
CA SER A 167 14.72 72.24 3.01
C SER A 167 16.14 72.79 3.25
N ILE A 168 17.04 71.96 3.79
CA ILE A 168 18.45 72.33 4.00
C ILE A 168 19.20 72.48 2.67
N VAL A 169 18.93 71.61 1.69
CA VAL A 169 19.52 71.72 0.34
C VAL A 169 19.05 72.99 -0.38
N TRP A 170 17.79 73.40 -0.19
CA TRP A 170 17.26 74.65 -0.76
C TRP A 170 17.87 75.93 -0.14
N ILE A 171 18.29 75.88 1.13
CA ILE A 171 18.96 77.00 1.82
C ILE A 171 20.45 77.11 1.47
N ILE A 172 21.12 75.97 1.27
CA ILE A 172 22.58 75.93 1.04
C ILE A 172 22.96 76.24 -0.41
N VAL A 173 22.08 76.00 -1.38
CA VAL A 173 22.36 76.23 -2.81
C VAL A 173 21.93 77.64 -3.23
N PRO A 174 22.86 78.57 -3.53
CA PRO A 174 22.50 79.89 -4.06
C PRO A 174 21.99 79.77 -5.50
N SER A 175 20.92 80.48 -5.84
CA SER A 175 20.16 80.41 -7.10
C SER A 175 20.93 80.73 -8.41
N SER A 176 22.27 80.82 -8.40
CA SER A 176 23.03 81.31 -9.57
C SER A 176 24.38 80.62 -9.83
N SER A 177 24.58 79.34 -9.48
CA SER A 177 25.72 78.58 -9.99
C SER A 177 25.34 77.16 -10.46
N PRO A 178 25.80 76.70 -11.64
CA PRO A 178 25.55 75.34 -12.09
C PRO A 178 26.36 74.37 -11.23
N ILE A 179 25.66 73.56 -10.44
CA ILE A 179 26.26 72.49 -9.64
C ILE A 179 26.89 71.47 -10.60
N ARG A 180 28.22 71.43 -10.65
CA ARG A 180 28.96 70.37 -11.35
C ARG A 180 29.19 69.23 -10.38
N ILE A 181 28.30 68.24 -10.42
CA ILE A 181 28.46 67.00 -9.67
C ILE A 181 29.39 66.10 -10.49
N ASP A 182 30.61 65.88 -9.99
CA ASP A 182 31.54 64.94 -10.61
C ASP A 182 31.21 63.50 -10.19
N PHE A 183 30.53 62.78 -11.09
CA PHE A 183 30.16 61.38 -10.90
C PHE A 183 31.29 60.39 -11.30
N SER A 184 32.45 60.86 -11.77
CA SER A 184 33.51 59.99 -12.31
C SER A 184 34.05 58.96 -11.30
N GLY A 185 34.06 59.29 -10.00
CA GLY A 185 34.44 58.38 -8.92
C GLY A 185 33.41 57.29 -8.60
N ILE A 186 32.11 57.55 -8.88
CA ILE A 186 31.02 56.59 -8.66
C ILE A 186 31.03 55.54 -9.78
N PHE A 187 31.38 55.93 -11.02
CA PHE A 187 31.47 55.03 -12.16
C PHE A 187 32.71 54.11 -12.16
N LYS A 188 33.83 54.49 -11.52
CA LYS A 188 34.98 53.58 -11.34
C LYS A 188 34.67 52.36 -10.45
N ARG A 189 33.68 52.45 -9.57
CA ARG A 189 33.19 51.29 -8.78
C ARG A 189 32.31 50.37 -9.63
N SER A 190 31.63 50.90 -10.65
CA SER A 190 30.78 50.15 -11.58
C SER A 190 31.58 49.19 -12.47
N GLU A 191 32.78 49.59 -12.89
CA GLU A 191 33.65 48.77 -13.74
C GLU A 191 34.10 47.47 -13.05
N ASN A 192 34.38 47.51 -11.73
CA ASN A 192 34.76 46.35 -10.91
C ASN A 192 33.56 45.51 -10.42
N VAL A 193 32.33 46.02 -10.53
CA VAL A 193 31.10 45.28 -10.19
C VAL A 193 30.65 44.42 -11.38
N SER A 194 30.97 44.80 -12.62
CA SER A 194 30.67 44.01 -13.82
C SER A 194 31.23 42.57 -13.82
N PRO A 195 32.50 42.30 -13.42
CA PRO A 195 32.99 40.92 -13.31
C PRO A 195 32.36 40.14 -12.14
N GLN A 196 31.92 40.84 -11.08
CA GLN A 196 31.25 40.19 -9.94
C GLN A 196 29.81 39.80 -10.30
N ILE A 197 29.08 40.65 -11.02
CA ILE A 197 27.75 40.34 -11.54
C ILE A 197 27.82 39.13 -12.49
N ALA A 198 28.78 39.11 -13.42
CA ALA A 198 28.97 37.98 -14.32
C ALA A 198 29.30 36.66 -13.58
N LYS A 199 30.09 36.75 -12.49
CA LYS A 199 30.38 35.59 -11.63
C LYS A 199 29.12 35.10 -10.88
N LEU A 200 28.34 36.02 -10.33
CA LEU A 200 27.07 35.73 -9.65
C LEU A 200 26.04 35.12 -10.59
N GLU A 201 25.92 35.61 -11.82
CA GLU A 201 25.05 35.01 -12.84
C GLU A 201 25.49 33.60 -13.21
N LYS A 202 26.81 33.38 -13.33
CA LYS A 202 27.36 32.03 -13.56
C LYS A 202 27.05 31.08 -12.39
N GLU A 203 27.27 31.52 -11.16
CA GLU A 203 26.97 30.73 -9.95
C GLU A 203 25.46 30.44 -9.83
N LYS A 204 24.59 31.41 -10.16
CA LYS A 204 23.14 31.21 -10.19
C LYS A 204 22.73 30.16 -11.23
N ASN A 205 23.28 30.23 -12.44
CA ASN A 205 22.97 29.28 -13.50
C ASN A 205 23.48 27.88 -13.13
N GLU A 206 24.70 27.78 -12.60
CA GLU A 206 25.25 26.52 -12.10
C GLU A 206 24.41 25.92 -10.96
N LEU A 207 23.92 26.75 -10.05
CA LEU A 207 23.03 26.31 -8.97
C LEU A 207 21.67 25.85 -9.52
N ALA A 208 21.12 26.54 -10.52
CA ALA A 208 19.88 26.16 -11.17
C ALA A 208 20.01 24.80 -11.88
N ASP A 209 21.13 24.57 -12.58
CA ASP A 209 21.42 23.29 -13.23
C ASP A 209 21.56 22.16 -12.18
N ARG A 210 22.29 22.41 -11.08
CA ARG A 210 22.41 21.45 -9.98
C ARG A 210 21.06 21.10 -9.33
N LEU A 211 20.18 22.09 -9.13
CA LEU A 211 18.84 21.85 -8.60
C LEU A 211 17.99 21.01 -9.55
N LYS A 212 18.10 21.26 -10.86
CA LYS A 212 17.41 20.48 -11.88
C LYS A 212 17.89 19.01 -11.87
N ASP A 213 19.20 18.79 -11.86
CA ASP A 213 19.79 17.45 -11.84
C ASP A 213 19.43 16.69 -10.56
N ALA A 214 19.46 17.38 -9.40
CA ALA A 214 19.07 16.80 -8.12
C ALA A 214 17.59 16.42 -8.09
N ASN A 215 16.70 17.27 -8.62
CA ASN A 215 15.27 16.97 -8.74
C ASN A 215 15.00 15.80 -9.70
N GLU A 216 15.74 15.69 -10.80
CA GLU A 216 15.60 14.55 -11.72
C GLU A 216 16.08 13.24 -11.07
N ALA A 217 17.20 13.29 -10.34
CA ALA A 217 17.70 12.15 -9.58
C ALA A 217 16.71 11.71 -8.49
N LEU A 218 16.12 12.67 -7.77
CA LEU A 218 15.08 12.39 -6.76
C LEU A 218 13.87 11.73 -7.41
N ARG A 219 13.39 12.25 -8.55
CA ARG A 219 12.26 11.66 -9.28
C ARG A 219 12.52 10.21 -9.69
N LYS A 220 13.73 9.90 -10.20
CA LYS A 220 14.13 8.53 -10.55
C LYS A 220 14.20 7.63 -9.31
N ALA A 221 14.74 8.15 -8.20
CA ALA A 221 14.79 7.40 -6.94
C ALA A 221 13.38 7.09 -6.41
N THR A 222 12.46 8.06 -6.39
CA THR A 222 11.06 7.86 -5.98
C THR A 222 10.33 6.88 -6.89
N GLU A 223 10.55 6.94 -8.20
CA GLU A 223 9.94 5.99 -9.14
C GLU A 223 10.45 4.56 -8.91
N ASN A 224 11.75 4.40 -8.67
CA ASN A 224 12.35 3.10 -8.34
C ASN A 224 11.84 2.57 -6.99
N GLU A 225 11.72 3.43 -5.98
CA GLU A 225 11.15 3.05 -4.68
C GLU A 225 9.71 2.56 -4.83
N LYS A 226 8.88 3.27 -5.61
CA LYS A 226 7.50 2.85 -5.88
C LYS A 226 7.45 1.49 -6.59
N LYS A 227 8.30 1.28 -7.60
CA LYS A 227 8.41 -0.02 -8.29
C LYS A 227 8.80 -1.13 -7.31
N LEU A 228 9.78 -0.88 -6.45
CA LEU A 228 10.23 -1.84 -5.44
C LEU A 228 9.12 -2.13 -4.41
N GLN A 229 8.37 -1.12 -3.99
CA GLN A 229 7.21 -1.30 -3.10
C GLN A 229 6.14 -2.18 -3.74
N THR A 230 5.78 -1.93 -5.00
CA THR A 230 4.81 -2.78 -5.72
C THR A 230 5.31 -4.21 -5.85
N GLN A 231 6.60 -4.41 -6.15
CA GLN A 231 7.19 -5.75 -6.18
C GLN A 231 7.11 -6.43 -4.80
N LEU A 232 7.49 -5.72 -3.73
CA LEU A 232 7.41 -6.26 -2.36
C LEU A 232 5.97 -6.63 -1.96
N GLU A 233 4.97 -5.82 -2.35
CA GLU A 233 3.56 -6.12 -2.13
C GLU A 233 3.12 -7.37 -2.89
N GLN A 234 3.52 -7.52 -4.15
CA GLN A 234 3.25 -8.72 -4.96
C GLN A 234 3.89 -9.96 -4.30
N TYR A 235 5.14 -9.89 -3.85
CA TYR A 235 5.82 -10.96 -3.13
C TYR A 235 5.14 -11.29 -1.79
N ALA A 236 4.74 -10.28 -1.02
CA ALA A 236 4.03 -10.48 0.25
C ALA A 236 2.69 -11.19 0.04
N TYR A 237 1.96 -10.81 -1.02
CA TYR A 237 0.69 -11.43 -1.40
C TYR A 237 0.87 -12.91 -1.77
N TRP A 238 1.78 -13.20 -2.71
CA TRP A 238 2.00 -14.55 -3.21
C TRP A 238 2.59 -15.49 -2.15
N SER A 239 3.50 -15.00 -1.31
CA SER A 239 4.04 -15.77 -0.18
C SER A 239 3.00 -16.07 0.90
N ALA A 240 1.96 -15.23 1.05
CA ALA A 240 0.84 -15.54 1.95
C ALA A 240 -0.03 -16.67 1.40
N ILE A 241 -0.32 -16.66 0.09
CA ILE A 241 -1.05 -17.74 -0.58
C ILE A 241 -0.27 -19.06 -0.46
N LEU A 242 1.02 -19.05 -0.80
CA LEU A 242 1.86 -20.23 -0.73
C LEU A 242 1.89 -20.84 0.68
N ARG A 243 2.05 -20.01 1.72
CA ARG A 243 1.99 -20.47 3.12
C ARG A 243 0.63 -21.06 3.48
N SER A 244 -0.46 -20.49 2.97
CA SER A 244 -1.80 -21.03 3.16
C SER A 244 -1.97 -22.40 2.49
N LEU A 245 -1.44 -22.58 1.28
CA LEU A 245 -1.46 -23.86 0.57
C LEU A 245 -0.59 -24.91 1.27
N GLN A 246 0.61 -24.54 1.73
CA GLN A 246 1.45 -25.42 2.55
C GLN A 246 0.76 -25.86 3.84
N LYS A 247 -0.03 -24.97 4.47
CA LYS A 247 -0.84 -25.33 5.64
C LYS A 247 -1.92 -26.36 5.28
N LEU A 248 -2.60 -26.19 4.14
CA LEU A 248 -3.59 -27.16 3.67
C LEU A 248 -2.95 -28.52 3.38
N GLU A 249 -1.76 -28.53 2.78
CA GLU A 249 -0.97 -29.75 2.56
C GLU A 249 -0.69 -30.47 3.90
N GLN A 250 -0.21 -29.74 4.92
CA GLN A 250 0.04 -30.28 6.26
C GLN A 250 -1.22 -30.80 6.96
N GLU A 251 -2.36 -30.17 6.72
CA GLU A 251 -3.68 -30.64 7.18
C GLU A 251 -4.18 -31.87 6.39
N GLY A 252 -3.45 -32.30 5.36
CA GLY A 252 -3.80 -33.41 4.50
C GLY A 252 -4.89 -33.08 3.47
N LYS A 253 -5.16 -31.81 3.20
CA LYS A 253 -6.19 -31.31 2.26
C LYS A 253 -5.62 -31.14 0.84
N TYR A 254 -5.13 -32.24 0.26
CA TYR A 254 -4.41 -32.23 -1.01
C TYR A 254 -5.31 -31.85 -2.19
N ARG A 255 -6.59 -32.27 -2.17
CA ARG A 255 -7.58 -31.88 -3.18
C ARG A 255 -7.72 -30.37 -3.28
N GLU A 256 -7.85 -29.69 -2.14
CA GLU A 256 -8.02 -28.25 -2.06
C GLU A 256 -6.79 -27.49 -2.56
N VAL A 257 -5.59 -28.03 -2.29
CA VAL A 257 -4.32 -27.47 -2.81
C VAL A 257 -4.30 -27.53 -4.33
N VAL A 258 -4.54 -28.71 -4.91
CA VAL A 258 -4.53 -28.91 -6.37
C VAL A 258 -5.58 -28.03 -7.05
N LEU A 259 -6.81 -27.97 -6.51
CA LEU A 259 -7.87 -27.13 -7.06
C LEU A 259 -7.49 -25.64 -7.09
N GLN A 260 -6.93 -25.12 -5.99
CA GLN A 260 -6.53 -23.72 -5.95
C GLN A 260 -5.42 -23.43 -6.97
N ILE A 261 -4.41 -24.29 -7.06
CA ILE A 261 -3.29 -24.06 -7.98
C ILE A 261 -3.73 -24.15 -9.44
N GLU A 262 -4.45 -25.20 -9.83
CA GLU A 262 -4.76 -25.47 -11.24
C GLU A 262 -5.94 -24.68 -11.78
N ARG A 263 -6.88 -24.28 -10.92
CA ARG A 263 -8.06 -23.53 -11.32
C ARG A 263 -7.98 -22.06 -10.96
N ASP A 264 -7.77 -21.76 -9.68
CA ASP A 264 -7.92 -20.40 -9.17
C ASP A 264 -6.69 -19.53 -9.44
N LEU A 265 -5.49 -20.14 -9.45
CA LEU A 265 -4.21 -19.44 -9.66
C LEU A 265 -3.66 -19.56 -11.09
N SER A 266 -4.32 -20.34 -11.95
CA SER A 266 -3.88 -20.57 -13.32
C SER A 266 -3.96 -19.29 -14.16
N GLY A 267 -2.92 -19.04 -14.96
CA GLY A 267 -2.83 -17.85 -15.82
C GLY A 267 -2.57 -16.51 -15.12
N LEU A 268 -2.47 -16.48 -13.79
CA LEU A 268 -2.10 -15.27 -13.05
C LEU A 268 -0.58 -15.00 -13.14
N ASP A 269 -0.21 -13.72 -13.18
CA ASP A 269 1.18 -13.27 -13.17
C ASP A 269 1.80 -13.43 -11.78
N LYS A 270 2.83 -14.28 -11.69
CA LYS A 270 3.47 -14.71 -10.45
C LYS A 270 4.98 -14.47 -10.56
N PRO A 271 5.65 -14.12 -9.46
CA PRO A 271 7.11 -14.19 -9.42
C PRO A 271 7.60 -15.61 -9.76
N ASP A 272 8.64 -15.72 -10.60
CA ASP A 272 9.16 -16.99 -11.12
C ASP A 272 9.51 -18.00 -10.02
N ASP A 273 10.07 -17.51 -8.91
CA ASP A 273 10.43 -18.32 -7.74
C ASP A 273 9.19 -18.88 -7.03
N ILE A 274 8.15 -18.06 -6.87
CA ILE A 274 6.87 -18.54 -6.30
C ILE A 274 6.18 -19.52 -7.24
N GLU A 275 6.22 -19.28 -8.54
CA GLU A 275 5.64 -20.20 -9.52
C GLU A 275 6.32 -21.57 -9.47
N ALA A 276 7.64 -21.61 -9.33
CA ALA A 276 8.39 -22.86 -9.15
C ALA A 276 8.00 -23.59 -7.86
N GLU A 277 7.84 -22.87 -6.73
CA GLU A 277 7.41 -23.46 -5.45
C GLU A 277 5.96 -23.98 -5.50
N LEU A 278 5.04 -23.24 -6.13
CA LEU A 278 3.66 -23.69 -6.33
C LEU A 278 3.61 -24.94 -7.21
N LYS A 279 4.40 -24.99 -8.28
CA LYS A 279 4.49 -26.16 -9.14
C LYS A 279 4.99 -27.38 -8.36
N ALA A 280 6.07 -27.23 -7.59
CA ALA A 280 6.61 -28.30 -6.77
C ALA A 280 5.60 -28.82 -5.73
N LEU A 281 4.89 -27.90 -5.06
CA LEU A 281 3.83 -28.25 -4.12
C LEU A 281 2.67 -28.99 -4.79
N ASN A 282 2.26 -28.54 -5.98
CA ASN A 282 1.20 -29.19 -6.76
C ASN A 282 1.60 -30.61 -7.16
N ASP A 283 2.82 -30.77 -7.69
CA ASP A 283 3.36 -32.06 -8.13
C ASP A 283 3.45 -33.05 -6.96
N GLU A 284 3.77 -32.59 -5.74
CA GLU A 284 3.75 -33.42 -4.53
C GLU A 284 2.32 -33.80 -4.10
N CYS A 285 1.37 -32.86 -4.19
CA CYS A 285 0.00 -33.07 -3.74
C CYS A 285 -0.81 -33.97 -4.69
N LYS A 286 -0.55 -33.89 -6.00
CA LYS A 286 -1.29 -34.58 -7.06
C LYS A 286 -1.53 -36.07 -6.78
N PRO A 287 -0.50 -36.92 -6.53
CA PRO A 287 -0.71 -38.34 -6.24
C PRO A 287 -1.63 -38.59 -5.04
N LYS A 288 -1.51 -37.76 -3.99
CA LYS A 288 -2.29 -37.87 -2.75
C LYS A 288 -3.73 -37.35 -2.94
N ALA A 289 -3.92 -36.38 -3.83
CA ALA A 289 -5.21 -35.77 -4.13
C ALA A 289 -6.14 -36.71 -4.90
N VAL A 290 -5.63 -37.64 -5.73
CA VAL A 290 -6.45 -38.56 -6.54
C VAL A 290 -7.50 -39.30 -5.69
N SER A 291 -7.10 -39.85 -4.54
CA SER A 291 -8.04 -40.54 -3.66
C SER A 291 -9.09 -39.60 -3.05
N GLN A 292 -8.76 -38.33 -2.82
CA GLN A 292 -9.69 -37.36 -2.26
C GLN A 292 -10.71 -36.90 -3.29
N PHE A 293 -10.27 -36.61 -4.52
CA PHE A 293 -11.17 -36.35 -5.64
C PHE A 293 -12.10 -37.53 -5.91
N TYR A 294 -11.56 -38.77 -5.88
CA TYR A 294 -12.35 -39.98 -6.04
C TYR A 294 -13.44 -40.10 -4.97
N GLU A 295 -13.10 -39.97 -3.69
CA GLU A 295 -14.09 -40.10 -2.61
C GLU A 295 -15.11 -38.96 -2.63
N MET A 296 -14.70 -37.72 -2.90
CA MET A 296 -15.63 -36.60 -3.05
C MET A 296 -16.60 -36.82 -4.22
N GLY A 297 -16.09 -37.21 -5.38
CA GLY A 297 -16.92 -37.54 -6.54
C GLY A 297 -17.91 -38.66 -6.27
N ARG A 298 -17.54 -39.68 -5.47
CA ARG A 298 -18.46 -40.74 -5.03
C ARG A 298 -19.52 -40.25 -4.06
N GLU A 299 -19.15 -39.40 -3.12
CA GLU A 299 -20.07 -38.84 -2.13
C GLU A 299 -21.16 -38.02 -2.81
N ILE A 300 -20.75 -37.12 -3.71
CA ILE A 300 -21.66 -36.31 -4.53
C ILE A 300 -22.52 -37.21 -5.42
N TYR A 301 -21.92 -38.21 -6.07
CA TYR A 301 -22.69 -39.15 -6.89
C TYR A 301 -23.77 -39.86 -6.06
N ARG A 302 -23.41 -40.42 -4.91
CA ARG A 302 -24.32 -41.19 -4.05
C ARG A 302 -25.43 -40.34 -3.44
N SER A 303 -25.14 -39.09 -3.09
CA SER A 303 -26.16 -38.17 -2.56
C SER A 303 -27.29 -37.92 -3.58
N ASN A 304 -27.01 -38.12 -4.87
CA ASN A 304 -27.95 -37.96 -5.98
C ASN A 304 -28.81 -39.20 -6.29
N ALA A 305 -28.77 -40.26 -5.47
CA ALA A 305 -29.46 -41.52 -5.76
C ALA A 305 -30.99 -41.38 -5.91
N THR A 306 -31.60 -40.47 -5.15
CA THR A 306 -33.05 -40.23 -5.16
C THR A 306 -33.45 -39.17 -6.19
N ALA A 307 -32.71 -38.07 -6.25
CA ALA A 307 -33.05 -36.92 -7.09
C ALA A 307 -32.69 -37.12 -8.56
N GLN A 308 -31.57 -37.81 -8.84
CA GLN A 308 -31.04 -38.03 -10.19
C GLN A 308 -30.90 -36.73 -11.00
N SER A 309 -30.53 -35.63 -10.33
CA SER A 309 -30.30 -34.32 -10.97
C SER A 309 -29.06 -34.37 -11.86
N VAL A 310 -29.19 -33.81 -13.06
CA VAL A 310 -28.09 -33.73 -14.03
C VAL A 310 -26.96 -32.85 -13.50
N GLU A 311 -27.30 -31.75 -12.82
CA GLU A 311 -26.36 -30.79 -12.23
C GLU A 311 -25.48 -31.44 -11.16
N VAL A 312 -26.07 -32.29 -10.30
CA VAL A 312 -25.28 -33.01 -9.27
C VAL A 312 -24.38 -34.07 -9.90
N TYR A 313 -24.81 -34.71 -11.00
CA TYR A 313 -23.91 -35.58 -11.77
C TYR A 313 -22.79 -34.81 -12.45
N GLN A 314 -23.01 -33.57 -12.89
CA GLN A 314 -21.95 -32.71 -13.42
C GLN A 314 -20.91 -32.38 -12.35
N GLU A 315 -21.35 -32.06 -11.13
CA GLU A 315 -20.44 -31.82 -10.02
C GLU A 315 -19.58 -33.06 -9.71
N ALA A 316 -20.21 -34.23 -9.58
CA ALA A 316 -19.49 -35.49 -9.41
C ALA A 316 -18.54 -35.79 -10.58
N ALA A 317 -18.98 -35.58 -11.82
CA ALA A 317 -18.17 -35.79 -13.02
C ALA A 317 -16.93 -34.89 -13.03
N ASN A 318 -17.04 -33.64 -12.57
CA ASN A 318 -15.92 -32.72 -12.50
C ASN A 318 -14.85 -33.20 -11.50
N GLU A 319 -15.25 -33.74 -10.35
CA GLU A 319 -14.33 -34.36 -9.39
C GLU A 319 -13.58 -35.54 -10.03
N TYR A 320 -14.30 -36.43 -10.72
CA TYR A 320 -13.67 -37.56 -11.40
C TYR A 320 -12.78 -37.12 -12.56
N ARG A 321 -13.15 -36.08 -13.33
CA ARG A 321 -12.30 -35.54 -14.40
C ARG A 321 -11.00 -35.01 -13.85
N MET A 322 -11.01 -34.33 -12.71
CA MET A 322 -9.77 -33.92 -12.04
C MET A 322 -8.94 -35.13 -11.63
N ALA A 323 -9.55 -36.15 -11.01
CA ALA A 323 -8.84 -37.38 -10.65
C ALA A 323 -8.22 -38.07 -11.88
N ILE A 324 -8.97 -38.16 -12.98
CA ILE A 324 -8.52 -38.77 -14.25
C ILE A 324 -7.37 -37.96 -14.85
N SER A 325 -7.51 -36.63 -14.94
CA SER A 325 -6.46 -35.73 -15.46
C SER A 325 -5.15 -35.92 -14.70
N ILE A 326 -5.22 -35.95 -13.36
CA ILE A 326 -4.05 -36.19 -12.53
C ILE A 326 -3.47 -37.58 -12.80
N ILE A 327 -4.31 -38.63 -12.83
CA ILE A 327 -3.86 -40.00 -13.12
C ILE A 327 -3.13 -40.07 -14.46
N GLU A 328 -3.60 -39.37 -15.49
CA GLU A 328 -3.00 -39.36 -16.82
C GLU A 328 -1.58 -38.78 -16.81
N GLU A 329 -1.33 -37.76 -15.98
CA GLU A 329 -0.03 -37.12 -15.79
C GLU A 329 0.95 -37.95 -14.95
N LEU A 330 0.47 -38.81 -14.05
CA LEU A 330 1.35 -39.60 -13.15
C LEU A 330 2.08 -40.72 -13.89
N ASP A 331 3.38 -40.88 -13.64
CA ASP A 331 4.17 -42.02 -14.15
C ASP A 331 3.70 -43.35 -13.52
N LEU A 332 3.49 -43.34 -12.20
CA LEU A 332 3.01 -44.48 -11.43
C LEU A 332 1.50 -44.36 -11.24
N LYS A 333 0.75 -45.22 -11.94
CA LYS A 333 -0.71 -45.24 -11.85
C LYS A 333 -1.17 -45.77 -10.48
N PRO A 334 -2.13 -45.11 -9.82
CA PRO A 334 -2.61 -45.54 -8.50
C PRO A 334 -3.46 -46.81 -8.59
N SER A 335 -3.50 -47.59 -7.51
CA SER A 335 -4.29 -48.83 -7.45
C SER A 335 -5.80 -48.62 -7.63
N ILE A 336 -6.29 -47.41 -7.35
CA ILE A 336 -7.71 -47.04 -7.51
C ILE A 336 -8.07 -46.64 -8.94
N LEU A 337 -7.13 -46.71 -9.91
CA LEU A 337 -7.33 -46.27 -11.29
C LEU A 337 -8.62 -46.83 -11.92
N THR A 338 -8.82 -48.15 -11.89
CA THR A 338 -9.99 -48.77 -12.53
C THR A 338 -11.30 -48.35 -11.87
N SER A 339 -11.29 -48.11 -10.56
CA SER A 339 -12.43 -47.55 -9.84
C SER A 339 -12.71 -46.11 -10.25
N VAL A 340 -11.67 -45.26 -10.34
CA VAL A 340 -11.81 -43.86 -10.76
C VAL A 340 -12.41 -43.78 -12.16
N TYR A 341 -11.85 -44.52 -13.13
CA TYR A 341 -12.37 -44.50 -14.51
C TYR A 341 -13.78 -45.10 -14.61
N TYR A 342 -14.10 -46.17 -13.88
CA TYR A 342 -15.44 -46.77 -13.95
C TYR A 342 -16.52 -45.84 -13.39
N TYR A 343 -16.35 -45.35 -12.15
CA TYR A 343 -17.34 -44.48 -11.52
C TYR A 343 -17.35 -43.09 -12.17
N GLY A 344 -16.19 -42.59 -12.59
CA GLY A 344 -16.07 -41.38 -13.40
C GLY A 344 -16.82 -41.48 -14.71
N GLY A 345 -16.64 -42.55 -15.47
CA GLY A 345 -17.38 -42.79 -16.72
C GLY A 345 -18.90 -42.81 -16.50
N LYS A 346 -19.38 -43.41 -15.41
CA LYS A 346 -20.81 -43.36 -15.06
C LYS A 346 -21.30 -41.94 -14.76
N ALA A 347 -20.57 -41.20 -13.92
CA ALA A 347 -20.92 -39.82 -13.55
C ALA A 347 -20.91 -38.91 -14.78
N ILE A 348 -19.88 -39.01 -15.61
CA ILE A 348 -19.73 -38.25 -16.86
C ILE A 348 -20.91 -38.52 -17.79
N ALA A 349 -21.26 -39.78 -18.08
CA ALA A 349 -22.39 -40.09 -18.94
C ALA A 349 -23.72 -39.52 -18.43
N LEU A 350 -23.96 -39.61 -17.12
CA LEU A 350 -25.18 -39.09 -16.48
C LEU A 350 -25.21 -37.55 -16.42
N SER A 351 -24.05 -36.90 -16.45
CA SER A 351 -23.92 -35.44 -16.40
C SER A 351 -24.37 -34.73 -17.67
N GLN A 352 -24.40 -35.44 -18.81
CA GLN A 352 -24.76 -34.91 -20.14
C GLN A 352 -24.02 -33.61 -20.52
N SER A 353 -22.83 -33.38 -19.95
CA SER A 353 -22.07 -32.14 -20.09
C SER A 353 -20.69 -32.40 -20.68
N PRO A 354 -20.22 -31.59 -21.65
CA PRO A 354 -20.84 -30.34 -22.15
C PRO A 354 -22.07 -30.55 -23.04
N SER A 355 -22.13 -31.68 -23.74
CA SER A 355 -23.32 -32.20 -24.42
C SER A 355 -23.47 -33.68 -24.13
N LYS A 356 -24.65 -34.23 -24.39
CA LYS A 356 -24.92 -35.65 -24.19
C LYS A 356 -23.97 -36.53 -25.02
N GLU A 357 -23.76 -36.20 -26.28
CA GLU A 357 -22.88 -36.97 -27.18
C GLU A 357 -21.41 -36.91 -26.74
N GLU A 358 -20.93 -35.74 -26.30
CA GLU A 358 -19.55 -35.58 -25.81
C GLU A 358 -19.34 -36.33 -24.50
N ALA A 359 -20.29 -36.23 -23.57
CA ALA A 359 -20.27 -36.96 -22.31
C ALA A 359 -20.28 -38.48 -22.53
N GLU A 360 -21.13 -38.99 -23.44
CA GLU A 360 -21.15 -40.42 -23.78
C GLU A 360 -19.84 -40.89 -24.41
N LYS A 361 -19.22 -40.07 -25.29
CA LYS A 361 -17.92 -40.38 -25.89
C LYS A 361 -16.79 -40.41 -24.85
N GLU A 362 -16.81 -39.46 -23.90
CA GLU A 362 -15.84 -39.42 -22.79
C GLU A 362 -16.04 -40.61 -21.84
N ALA A 363 -17.28 -40.94 -21.49
CA ALA A 363 -17.61 -42.10 -20.68
C ALA A 363 -17.18 -43.42 -21.35
N LEU A 364 -17.40 -43.58 -22.66
CA LEU A 364 -16.93 -44.74 -23.43
C LEU A 364 -15.41 -44.89 -23.35
N ARG A 365 -14.65 -43.79 -23.45
CA ARG A 365 -13.20 -43.83 -23.26
C ARG A 365 -12.84 -44.33 -21.86
N CYS A 366 -13.52 -43.84 -20.83
CA CYS A 366 -13.27 -44.28 -19.46
C CYS A 366 -13.55 -45.77 -19.28
N PHE A 367 -14.68 -46.28 -19.77
CA PHE A 367 -15.00 -47.70 -19.66
C PHE A 367 -14.03 -48.60 -20.42
N LYS A 368 -13.54 -48.16 -21.59
CA LYS A 368 -12.51 -48.91 -22.34
C LYS A 368 -11.20 -49.01 -21.56
N VAL A 369 -10.76 -47.94 -20.91
CA VAL A 369 -9.59 -47.97 -20.03
C VAL A 369 -9.76 -49.03 -18.94
N VAL A 370 -10.93 -49.14 -18.31
CA VAL A 370 -11.19 -50.17 -17.29
C VAL A 370 -11.01 -51.58 -17.85
N THR A 371 -11.54 -51.84 -19.05
CA THR A 371 -11.43 -53.15 -19.72
C THR A 371 -10.03 -53.48 -20.21
N GLU A 372 -9.21 -52.47 -20.50
CA GLU A 372 -7.84 -52.64 -20.98
C GLU A 372 -6.87 -52.88 -19.82
N VAL A 373 -7.06 -52.16 -18.71
CA VAL A 373 -6.16 -52.24 -17.55
C VAL A 373 -6.42 -53.50 -16.72
N GLU A 374 -7.68 -53.87 -16.50
CA GLU A 374 -8.06 -55.07 -15.72
C GLU A 374 -9.14 -55.90 -16.42
N PRO A 375 -8.85 -56.53 -17.58
CA PRO A 375 -9.85 -57.17 -18.44
C PRO A 375 -10.69 -58.26 -17.77
N ASN A 376 -10.16 -58.91 -16.73
CA ASN A 376 -10.81 -60.01 -16.02
C ASN A 376 -11.45 -59.59 -14.69
N SER A 377 -11.51 -58.29 -14.38
CA SER A 377 -12.13 -57.79 -13.15
C SER A 377 -13.65 -57.72 -13.26
N GLU A 378 -14.34 -57.71 -12.11
CA GLU A 378 -15.78 -57.44 -12.08
C GLU A 378 -16.11 -56.07 -12.68
N LEU A 379 -15.28 -55.06 -12.41
CA LEU A 379 -15.44 -53.71 -12.98
C LEU A 379 -15.33 -53.71 -14.50
N ALA A 380 -14.44 -54.50 -15.10
CA ALA A 380 -14.37 -54.65 -16.54
C ALA A 380 -15.62 -55.31 -17.12
N SER A 381 -16.18 -56.33 -16.45
CA SER A 381 -17.47 -56.91 -16.85
C SER A 381 -18.60 -55.88 -16.81
N TYR A 382 -18.65 -55.03 -15.78
CA TYR A 382 -19.64 -53.96 -15.70
C TYR A 382 -19.40 -52.87 -16.75
N ALA A 383 -18.15 -52.53 -17.02
CA ALA A 383 -17.75 -51.55 -18.04
C ALA A 383 -18.19 -52.02 -19.44
N TRP A 384 -18.00 -53.30 -19.79
CA TRP A 384 -18.52 -53.88 -21.04
C TRP A 384 -20.04 -53.70 -21.18
N GLY A 385 -20.79 -53.91 -20.10
CA GLY A 385 -22.23 -53.66 -20.08
C GLY A 385 -22.58 -52.19 -20.36
N ARG A 386 -21.82 -51.25 -19.78
CA ARG A 386 -22.02 -49.80 -19.99
C ARG A 386 -21.66 -49.36 -21.41
N ILE A 387 -20.58 -49.91 -21.98
CA ILE A 387 -20.20 -49.69 -23.38
C ILE A 387 -21.34 -50.14 -24.29
N HIS A 388 -21.85 -51.36 -24.09
CA HIS A 388 -22.97 -51.88 -24.85
C HIS A 388 -24.24 -51.02 -24.70
N ASP A 389 -24.55 -50.53 -23.50
CA ASP A 389 -25.69 -49.65 -23.28
C ASP A 389 -25.56 -48.36 -24.10
N ILE A 390 -24.42 -47.65 -24.03
CA ILE A 390 -24.20 -46.41 -24.78
C ILE A 390 -24.26 -46.65 -26.29
N GLU A 391 -23.55 -47.66 -26.81
CA GLU A 391 -23.49 -47.94 -28.26
C GLU A 391 -24.86 -48.28 -28.86
N ASN A 392 -25.79 -48.78 -28.04
CA ASN A 392 -27.16 -49.08 -28.45
C ASN A 392 -28.17 -47.98 -28.05
N GLY A 393 -27.71 -46.82 -27.61
CA GLY A 393 -28.56 -45.68 -27.21
C GLY A 393 -29.42 -45.93 -25.98
N ARG A 394 -29.03 -46.89 -25.12
CA ARG A 394 -29.72 -47.19 -23.86
C ARG A 394 -29.26 -46.25 -22.76
N PRO A 395 -30.17 -45.81 -21.87
CA PRO A 395 -29.81 -44.93 -20.78
C PRO A 395 -28.92 -45.65 -19.75
N ILE A 396 -27.86 -44.97 -19.31
CA ILE A 396 -27.07 -45.41 -18.16
C ILE A 396 -27.90 -45.22 -16.89
N LYS A 397 -27.88 -46.22 -16.03
CA LYS A 397 -28.54 -46.18 -14.71
C LYS A 397 -27.58 -45.65 -13.65
N HIS A 398 -28.16 -44.99 -12.66
CA HIS A 398 -27.50 -44.65 -11.40
C HIS A 398 -26.83 -45.88 -10.77
#